data_AF-A0AAV5VXF5-F1
#
_entry.id   AF-A0AAV5VXF5-F1
#
_cell.length_a   1.000
_cell.length_b   1.000
_cell.length_c   1.000
_cell.angle_alpha   90.00
_cell.angle_beta   90.00
_cell.angle_gamma   90.00
#
_symmetry.space_group_name_H-M   'P 1'
#
loop_
_entity.id
_entity.type
_entity.pdbx_description
1 polymer ?
#
loop_
_entity_poly.entity_id
_entity_poly.type
_entity_poly.pdbx_seq_one_letter_code
_entity_poly.pdbx_strand_id
1 'polypeptide(L)'
;MSVNRPVPDNTIVAISSTIGLISMALNLFCFFLLVKMRRIYALRIFTVLISLQVLLTVQNFHFTVLHVPFMYVALGGGYCIGLLCEPHRLPFSLQQGTTVFLMVNISGLFMVLLFYRHQSVLSPVSILKLGKRASNATVSLLILGINILPLVIVRNILLADPEQKEILLREQCPKCDWIEKHRNYAVTSAED
;
A
#
# COMPACT_ATOMS: atom_id res chain seq x y z
N MET A 1 28.86 -21.90 1.50
CA MET A 1 29.18 -20.61 2.15
C MET A 1 27.85 -19.93 2.47
N SER A 2 27.45 -19.93 3.74
CA SER A 2 26.27 -19.19 4.18
C SER A 2 26.51 -17.70 3.94
N VAL A 3 25.69 -17.07 3.11
CA VAL A 3 25.67 -15.61 3.02
C VAL A 3 25.19 -15.12 4.37
N ASN A 4 26.10 -14.61 5.20
CA ASN A 4 25.72 -13.98 6.47
C ASN A 4 24.85 -12.78 6.13
N ARG A 5 23.54 -12.89 6.40
CA ARG A 5 22.64 -11.75 6.27
C ARG A 5 23.12 -10.64 7.20
N PRO A 6 23.15 -9.38 6.74
CA PRO A 6 23.62 -8.26 7.55
C PRO A 6 22.68 -7.98 8.73
N VAL A 7 21.40 -8.39 8.65
CA VAL A 7 20.41 -8.17 9.70
C VAL A 7 19.59 -9.45 9.93
N PRO A 8 19.45 -9.92 11.18
CA PRO A 8 18.63 -11.09 11.51
C PRO A 8 17.14 -10.73 11.49
N ASP A 9 16.29 -11.70 11.14
CA ASP A 9 14.85 -11.48 10.93
C ASP A 9 14.13 -10.96 12.17
N ASN A 10 14.51 -11.46 13.36
CA ASN A 10 13.94 -11.01 14.64
C ASN A 10 14.14 -9.50 14.85
N THR A 11 15.28 -8.96 14.41
CA THR A 11 15.54 -7.52 14.47
C THR A 11 14.65 -6.75 13.50
N ILE A 12 14.44 -7.28 12.29
CA ILE A 12 13.54 -6.66 11.29
C ILE A 12 12.12 -6.61 11.83
N VAL A 13 11.59 -7.74 12.33
CA VAL A 13 10.24 -7.81 12.90
C VAL A 13 10.11 -6.86 14.09
N ALA A 14 11.10 -6.82 14.99
CA ALA A 14 11.07 -5.94 16.16
C ALA A 14 11.02 -4.46 15.75
N ILE A 15 11.86 -4.05 14.80
CA ILE A 15 11.88 -2.67 14.28
C ILE A 15 10.54 -2.33 13.60
N SER A 16 10.09 -3.16 12.66
CA SER A 16 8.83 -2.93 11.93
C SER A 16 7.63 -2.89 12.87
N SER A 17 7.58 -3.77 13.87
CA SER A 17 6.49 -3.82 14.85
C SER A 17 6.50 -2.59 15.76
N THR A 18 7.69 -2.13 16.18
CA THR A 18 7.81 -0.93 17.04
C THR A 18 7.37 0.32 16.30
N ILE A 19 7.84 0.52 15.07
CA ILE A 19 7.42 1.62 14.21
C ILE A 19 5.92 1.54 13.94
N GLY A 20 5.41 0.33 13.63
CA GLY A 20 4.01 0.09 13.38
C GLY A 20 3.11 0.41 14.57
N LEU A 21 3.50 0.02 15.78
CA LEU A 21 2.76 0.29 17.01
C LEU A 21 2.65 1.79 17.29
N ILE A 22 3.77 2.51 17.20
CA ILE A 22 3.81 3.97 17.40
C ILE A 22 2.93 4.65 16.34
N SER A 23 3.11 4.28 15.07
CA SER A 23 2.31 4.78 13.96
C SER A 23 0.81 4.47 14.13
N MET A 24 0.46 3.31 14.69
CA MET A 24 -0.93 2.91 14.94
C MET A 24 -1.56 3.78 16.02
N ALA A 25 -0.87 3.99 17.13
CA ALA A 25 -1.32 4.86 18.21
C ALA A 25 -1.57 6.30 17.70
N LEU A 26 -0.66 6.83 16.89
CA LEU A 26 -0.81 8.14 16.26
C LEU A 26 -2.00 8.17 15.28
N ASN A 27 -2.19 7.16 14.44
CA ASN A 27 -3.33 7.08 13.52
C ASN A 27 -4.67 7.00 14.25
N LEU A 28 -4.76 6.25 15.35
CA LEU A 28 -5.97 6.18 16.18
C LEU A 28 -6.25 7.51 16.88
N PHE A 29 -5.21 8.18 17.38
CA PHE A 29 -5.33 9.51 17.95
C PHE A 29 -5.81 10.55 16.92
N CYS A 30 -5.22 10.55 15.72
CA CYS A 30 -5.66 11.39 14.60
C CYS A 30 -7.11 11.11 14.21
N PHE A 31 -7.52 9.83 14.16
CA PHE A 31 -8.90 9.45 13.91
C PHE A 31 -9.86 10.02 14.96
N PHE A 32 -9.50 9.89 16.25
CA PHE A 32 -10.27 10.47 17.35
C PHE A 32 -10.42 11.99 17.20
N LEU A 33 -9.32 12.71 16.94
CA LEU A 33 -9.34 14.15 16.72
C LEU A 33 -10.22 14.53 15.51
N LEU A 34 -10.13 13.77 14.41
CA LEU A 34 -10.90 14.01 13.22
C LEU A 34 -12.40 13.92 13.50
N VAL A 35 -12.84 12.87 14.19
CA VAL A 35 -14.24 12.68 14.59
C VAL A 35 -14.70 13.83 15.48
N LYS A 36 -13.86 14.26 16.44
CA LYS A 36 -14.16 15.40 17.32
C LYS A 36 -14.32 16.71 16.54
N MET A 37 -13.52 16.91 15.49
CA MET A 37 -13.57 18.12 14.65
C MET A 37 -14.60 18.06 13.52
N ARG A 38 -15.46 17.04 13.45
CA ARG A 38 -16.47 16.86 12.40
C ARG A 38 -17.31 18.11 12.12
N ARG A 39 -17.68 18.87 13.15
CA ARG A 39 -18.56 20.06 13.04
C ARG A 39 -17.92 21.22 12.28
N ILE A 40 -16.60 21.25 12.15
CA ILE A 40 -15.86 22.34 11.50
C ILE A 40 -15.79 22.13 9.98
N TYR A 41 -15.84 20.88 9.53
CA TYR A 41 -15.58 20.54 8.13
C TYR A 41 -16.87 20.44 7.31
N ALA A 42 -16.80 20.89 6.06
CA ALA A 42 -17.83 20.59 5.08
C ALA A 42 -17.94 19.07 4.89
N LEU A 43 -19.18 18.56 4.78
CA LEU A 43 -19.47 17.12 4.77
C LEU A 43 -18.61 16.34 3.77
N ARG A 44 -18.45 16.83 2.54
CA ARG A 44 -17.65 16.18 1.49
C ARG A 44 -16.19 16.02 1.87
N ILE A 45 -15.58 17.08 2.42
CA ILE A 45 -14.19 17.07 2.86
C ILE A 45 -14.03 16.13 4.05
N PHE A 46 -14.98 16.17 4.99
CA PHE A 46 -15.00 15.27 6.15
C PHE A 46 -15.08 13.80 5.73
N THR A 47 -15.95 13.45 4.77
CA THR A 47 -16.07 12.08 4.24
C THR A 47 -14.76 11.60 3.60
N VAL A 48 -14.07 12.44 2.83
CA VAL A 48 -12.79 12.04 2.24
C VAL A 48 -11.72 11.88 3.31
N LEU A 49 -11.66 12.79 4.29
CA LEU A 49 -10.69 12.72 5.39
C LEU A 49 -10.88 11.47 6.27
N ILE A 50 -12.12 11.12 6.63
CA ILE A 50 -12.39 9.94 7.45
C ILE A 50 -12.03 8.66 6.68
N SER A 51 -12.38 8.58 5.38
CA SER A 51 -11.99 7.45 4.54
C SER A 51 -10.47 7.33 4.40
N LEU A 52 -9.77 8.46 4.22
CA LEU A 52 -8.31 8.50 4.15
C LEU A 52 -7.68 7.99 5.45
N GLN A 53 -8.18 8.44 6.61
CA GLN A 53 -7.67 8.02 7.91
C GLN A 53 -7.92 6.53 8.17
N VAL A 54 -9.08 6.00 7.78
CA VAL A 54 -9.37 4.55 7.86
C VAL A 54 -8.39 3.76 6.98
N LEU A 55 -8.21 4.16 5.72
CA LEU A 55 -7.28 3.45 4.82
C LEU A 55 -5.83 3.54 5.31
N LEU A 56 -5.38 4.68 5.83
CA LEU A 56 -4.06 4.83 6.43
C LEU A 56 -3.87 3.90 7.63
N THR A 57 -4.89 3.77 8.48
CA THR A 57 -4.86 2.88 9.65
C THR A 57 -4.78 1.41 9.21
N VAL A 58 -5.63 1.01 8.25
CA VAL A 58 -5.63 -0.36 7.68
C VAL A 58 -4.30 -0.65 6.99
N GLN A 59 -3.77 0.27 6.20
CA GLN A 59 -2.50 0.12 5.50
C GLN A 59 -1.34 0.01 6.49
N ASN A 60 -1.32 0.82 7.54
CA ASN A 60 -0.29 0.75 8.57
C ASN A 60 -0.34 -0.61 9.28
N PHE A 61 -1.53 -1.09 9.65
CA PHE A 61 -1.70 -2.42 10.26
C PHE A 61 -1.23 -3.54 9.32
N HIS A 62 -1.68 -3.49 8.07
CA HIS A 62 -1.34 -4.47 7.06
C HIS A 62 0.17 -4.53 6.83
N PHE A 63 0.82 -3.39 6.61
CA PHE A 63 2.24 -3.34 6.30
C PHE A 63 3.14 -3.74 7.49
N THR A 64 2.76 -3.39 8.71
CA THR A 64 3.64 -3.55 9.90
C THR A 64 3.38 -4.80 10.73
N VAL A 65 2.21 -5.42 10.60
CA VAL A 65 1.83 -6.62 11.36
C VAL A 65 1.53 -7.80 10.45
N LEU A 66 0.70 -7.60 9.42
CA LEU A 66 0.20 -8.71 8.59
C LEU A 66 1.19 -9.15 7.52
N HIS A 67 1.79 -8.19 6.80
CA HIS A 67 2.63 -8.43 5.65
C HIS A 67 4.13 -8.41 6.02
N VAL A 68 4.64 -7.33 6.63
CA VAL A 68 6.07 -7.12 6.92
C VAL A 68 6.97 -7.56 5.74
N PRO A 69 6.97 -6.81 4.63
CA PRO A 69 7.75 -7.15 3.46
C PRO A 69 9.23 -6.81 3.65
N PHE A 70 10.09 -7.65 3.06
CA PHE A 70 11.51 -7.39 2.88
C PHE A 70 11.83 -7.43 1.39
N MET A 71 12.17 -6.26 0.82
CA MET A 71 12.41 -6.08 -0.61
C MET A 71 13.90 -6.08 -0.92
N TYR A 72 14.31 -6.90 -1.89
CA TYR A 72 15.60 -6.86 -2.55
C TYR A 72 15.44 -6.12 -3.87
N VAL A 73 15.64 -4.80 -3.83
CA VAL A 73 15.47 -3.91 -5.00
C VAL A 73 16.34 -4.37 -6.18
N ALA A 74 17.56 -4.84 -5.91
CA ALA A 74 18.48 -5.35 -6.92
C ALA A 74 17.94 -6.56 -7.71
N LEU A 75 16.99 -7.31 -7.14
CA LEU A 75 16.40 -8.51 -7.73
C LEU A 75 14.95 -8.30 -8.16
N GLY A 76 14.39 -7.08 -8.04
CA GLY A 76 12.96 -6.85 -8.24
C GLY A 76 12.07 -7.75 -7.36
N GLY A 77 12.60 -8.23 -6.23
CA GLY A 77 12.03 -9.35 -5.50
C GLY A 77 11.94 -9.12 -4.01
N GLY A 78 11.30 -10.03 -3.29
CA GLY A 78 11.12 -9.90 -1.86
C GLY A 78 10.57 -11.17 -1.21
N TYR A 79 10.63 -11.20 0.11
CA TYR A 79 9.87 -12.15 0.92
C TYR A 79 9.15 -11.40 2.03
N CYS A 80 8.23 -12.09 2.71
CA CYS A 80 7.48 -11.50 3.79
C CYS A 80 7.45 -12.41 5.03
N ILE A 81 7.39 -11.79 6.21
CA ILE A 81 7.49 -12.45 7.52
C ILE A 81 6.36 -12.06 8.48
N GLY A 82 5.36 -11.30 8.01
CA GLY A 82 4.21 -10.94 8.83
C GLY A 82 3.27 -12.12 9.13
N LEU A 83 2.26 -11.85 9.95
CA LEU A 83 1.31 -12.88 10.43
C LEU A 83 0.54 -13.59 9.30
N LEU A 84 0.31 -12.94 8.17
CA LEU A 84 -0.34 -13.57 7.02
C LEU A 84 0.64 -14.38 6.15
N CYS A 85 1.93 -14.09 6.25
CA CYS A 85 2.95 -14.69 5.39
C CYS A 85 3.53 -16.00 5.94
N GLU A 86 3.97 -16.00 7.20
CA GLU A 86 4.61 -17.19 7.79
C GLU A 86 3.59 -18.18 8.40
N PRO A 87 2.74 -17.78 9.35
CA PRO A 87 1.73 -18.67 9.94
C PRO A 87 0.67 -19.16 8.94
N HIS A 88 0.15 -18.25 8.10
CA HIS A 88 -0.97 -18.56 7.20
C HIS A 88 -0.54 -18.87 5.77
N ARG A 89 0.78 -18.77 5.46
CA ARG A 89 1.35 -19.10 4.14
C ARG A 89 0.66 -18.42 2.96
N LEU A 90 0.11 -17.21 3.13
CA LEU A 90 -0.53 -16.48 2.03
C LEU A 90 0.52 -15.89 1.07
N PRO A 91 0.42 -16.10 -0.25
CA PRO A 91 1.45 -15.70 -1.21
C PRO A 91 1.90 -14.24 -1.09
N PHE A 92 3.22 -14.02 -1.10
CA PHE A 92 3.82 -12.68 -1.07
C PHE A 92 3.20 -11.75 -2.12
N SER A 93 3.02 -12.22 -3.35
CA SER A 93 2.47 -11.40 -4.43
C SER A 93 1.06 -10.88 -4.12
N LEU A 94 0.21 -11.69 -3.46
CA LEU A 94 -1.12 -11.24 -3.06
C LEU A 94 -1.04 -10.15 -1.98
N GLN A 95 -0.18 -10.35 -0.98
CA GLN A 95 0.02 -9.38 0.10
C GLN A 95 0.60 -8.06 -0.41
N GLN A 96 1.57 -8.13 -1.31
CA GLN A 96 2.14 -6.99 -2.02
C GLN A 96 1.09 -6.29 -2.90
N GLY A 97 0.25 -7.05 -3.61
CA GLY A 97 -0.87 -6.50 -4.37
C GLY A 97 -1.85 -5.73 -3.48
N THR A 98 -2.20 -6.25 -2.30
CA THR A 98 -3.01 -5.54 -1.30
C THR A 98 -2.33 -4.26 -0.82
N THR A 99 -1.02 -4.30 -0.52
CA THR A 99 -0.25 -3.12 -0.14
C THR A 99 -0.30 -2.04 -1.23
N VAL A 100 -0.09 -2.40 -2.50
CA VAL A 100 -0.16 -1.46 -3.63
C VAL A 100 -1.57 -0.91 -3.81
N PHE A 101 -2.60 -1.77 -3.74
CA PHE A 101 -3.99 -1.35 -3.83
C PHE A 101 -4.34 -0.29 -2.77
N LEU A 102 -3.94 -0.51 -1.52
CA LEU A 102 -4.15 0.44 -0.43
C LEU A 102 -3.38 1.75 -0.64
N MET A 103 -2.10 1.69 -1.03
CA MET A 103 -1.28 2.90 -1.31
C MET A 103 -1.85 3.76 -2.43
N VAL A 104 -2.32 3.13 -3.51
CA VAL A 104 -2.92 3.84 -4.65
C VAL A 104 -4.24 4.49 -4.25
N ASN A 105 -5.09 3.81 -3.48
CA ASN A 105 -6.33 4.39 -2.98
C ASN A 105 -6.10 5.53 -1.97
N ILE A 106 -5.10 5.42 -1.09
CA ILE A 106 -4.70 6.50 -0.17
C ILE A 106 -4.25 7.72 -0.96
N SER A 107 -3.33 7.54 -1.92
CA SER A 107 -2.88 8.60 -2.82
C SER A 107 -4.05 9.23 -3.58
N GLY A 108 -4.99 8.41 -4.01
CA GLY A 108 -6.19 8.84 -4.70
C GLY A 108 -7.11 9.71 -3.87
N LEU A 109 -7.45 9.27 -2.65
CA LEU A 109 -8.23 10.07 -1.72
C LEU A 109 -7.52 11.37 -1.34
N PHE A 110 -6.20 11.35 -1.22
CA PHE A 110 -5.41 12.57 -0.99
C PHE A 110 -5.54 13.55 -2.17
N MET A 111 -5.46 13.09 -3.42
CA MET A 111 -5.68 13.94 -4.60
C MET A 111 -7.12 14.50 -4.65
N VAL A 112 -8.13 13.68 -4.32
CA VAL A 112 -9.53 14.14 -4.20
C VAL A 112 -9.67 15.20 -3.11
N LEU A 113 -9.00 15.03 -1.97
CA LEU A 113 -8.99 16.00 -0.88
C LEU A 113 -8.38 17.33 -1.31
N LEU A 114 -7.22 17.30 -1.96
CA LEU A 114 -6.57 18.49 -2.52
C LEU A 114 -7.49 19.19 -3.51
N PHE A 115 -8.15 18.44 -4.40
CA PHE A 115 -9.12 18.98 -5.34
C PHE A 115 -10.29 19.68 -4.63
N TYR A 116 -10.92 19.05 -3.64
CA TYR A 116 -12.01 19.68 -2.89
C TYR A 116 -11.57 20.92 -2.12
N ARG A 117 -10.36 20.90 -1.54
CA ARG A 117 -9.79 22.07 -0.86
C ARG A 117 -9.54 23.21 -1.84
N HIS A 118 -8.95 22.92 -2.99
CA HIS A 118 -8.71 23.90 -4.05
C HIS A 118 -10.04 24.54 -4.50
N GLN A 119 -11.05 23.73 -4.81
CA GLN A 119 -12.38 24.22 -5.23
C GLN A 119 -13.10 25.03 -4.14
N SER A 120 -12.83 24.75 -2.86
CA SER A 120 -13.39 25.50 -1.72
C SER A 120 -12.77 26.89 -1.54
N VAL A 121 -11.50 27.07 -1.92
CA VAL A 121 -10.77 28.34 -1.77
C VAL A 121 -11.02 29.27 -2.96
N LEU A 122 -11.33 28.72 -4.15
CA LEU A 122 -11.58 29.52 -5.34
C LEU A 122 -12.77 30.47 -5.19
N SER A 123 -12.55 31.72 -5.59
CA SER A 123 -13.59 32.75 -5.72
C SER A 123 -14.73 32.29 -6.62
N PRO A 124 -16.00 32.63 -6.34
CA PRO A 124 -17.13 32.29 -7.20
C PRO A 124 -17.02 32.79 -8.64
N VAL A 125 -16.20 33.83 -8.90
CA VAL A 125 -16.00 34.41 -10.23
C VAL A 125 -14.85 33.74 -10.99
N SER A 126 -14.08 32.85 -10.35
CA SER A 126 -12.94 32.20 -10.99
C SER A 126 -13.39 31.21 -12.07
N ILE A 127 -12.78 31.31 -13.25
CA ILE A 127 -12.98 30.37 -14.38
C ILE A 127 -12.60 28.92 -14.03
N LEU A 128 -11.74 28.72 -13.02
CA LEU A 128 -11.29 27.39 -12.58
C LEU A 128 -12.27 26.75 -11.58
N LYS A 129 -13.28 27.49 -11.13
CA LYS A 129 -14.28 26.97 -10.19
C LYS A 129 -15.29 26.13 -10.93
N LEU A 130 -15.28 24.84 -10.64
CA LEU A 130 -16.17 23.88 -11.26
C LEU A 130 -17.53 23.88 -10.57
N GLY A 131 -18.59 23.86 -11.37
CA GLY A 131 -19.94 23.61 -10.86
C GLY A 131 -20.05 22.21 -10.24
N LYS A 132 -21.08 21.99 -9.42
CA LYS A 132 -21.29 20.72 -8.68
C LYS A 132 -21.25 19.48 -9.58
N ARG A 133 -21.83 19.54 -10.78
CA ARG A 133 -21.85 18.43 -11.75
C ARG A 133 -20.44 18.14 -12.30
N ALA A 134 -19.74 19.18 -12.76
CA ALA A 134 -18.38 19.05 -13.27
C ALA A 134 -17.42 18.55 -12.18
N SER A 135 -17.50 19.10 -10.96
CA SER A 135 -16.70 18.65 -9.81
C SER A 135 -16.92 17.18 -9.49
N ASN A 136 -18.17 16.71 -9.49
CA ASN A 136 -18.47 15.29 -9.28
C ASN A 136 -17.93 14.40 -10.43
N ALA A 137 -18.01 14.86 -11.68
CA ALA A 137 -17.47 14.14 -12.83
C ALA A 137 -15.94 14.04 -12.75
N THR A 138 -15.24 15.12 -12.43
CA THR A 138 -13.78 15.13 -12.22
C THR A 138 -13.35 14.15 -11.14
N VAL A 139 -14.03 14.13 -10.00
CA VAL A 139 -13.72 13.19 -8.90
C VAL A 139 -13.97 11.74 -9.35
N SER A 140 -15.05 11.48 -10.10
CA SER A 140 -15.35 10.13 -10.60
C SER A 140 -14.29 9.65 -11.59
N LEU A 141 -13.86 10.50 -12.51
CA LEU A 141 -12.78 10.21 -13.47
C LEU A 141 -11.45 9.98 -12.76
N LEU A 142 -11.14 10.79 -11.74
CA LEU A 142 -9.93 10.63 -10.94
C LEU A 142 -9.93 9.27 -10.24
N ILE A 143 -11.00 8.92 -9.51
CA ILE A 143 -11.14 7.63 -8.82
C ILE A 143 -11.05 6.46 -9.81
N LEU A 144 -11.71 6.55 -10.96
CA LEU A 144 -11.63 5.54 -12.01
C LEU A 144 -10.18 5.35 -12.46
N GLY A 145 -9.50 6.43 -12.85
CA GLY A 145 -8.12 6.40 -13.33
C GLY A 145 -7.14 5.82 -12.30
N ILE A 146 -7.27 6.24 -11.04
CA ILE A 146 -6.46 5.74 -9.92
C ILE A 146 -6.61 4.22 -9.75
N ASN A 147 -7.83 3.69 -9.91
CA ASN A 147 -8.08 2.26 -9.70
C ASN A 147 -7.69 1.36 -10.88
N ILE A 148 -7.38 1.92 -12.06
CA ILE A 148 -6.88 1.12 -13.19
C ILE A 148 -5.55 0.43 -12.84
N LEU A 149 -4.61 1.19 -12.27
CA LEU A 149 -3.27 0.68 -11.96
C LEU A 149 -3.27 -0.57 -11.05
N PRO A 150 -3.93 -0.57 -9.87
CA PRO A 150 -3.93 -1.75 -9.01
C PRO A 150 -4.70 -2.92 -9.63
N LEU A 151 -5.72 -2.67 -10.47
CA LEU A 151 -6.41 -3.75 -11.19
C LEU A 151 -5.47 -4.45 -12.19
N VAL A 152 -4.65 -3.68 -12.91
CA VAL A 152 -3.64 -4.24 -13.83
C VAL A 152 -2.61 -5.08 -13.05
N ILE A 153 -2.11 -4.55 -11.93
CA ILE A 153 -1.12 -5.24 -11.10
C ILE A 153 -1.70 -6.54 -10.52
N VAL A 154 -2.91 -6.50 -9.95
CA VAL A 154 -3.57 -7.69 -9.40
C VAL A 154 -3.83 -8.73 -10.49
N ARG A 155 -4.29 -8.29 -11.68
CA ARG A 155 -4.47 -9.19 -12.83
C ARG A 155 -3.16 -9.88 -13.21
N ASN A 156 -2.07 -9.12 -13.33
CA ASN A 156 -0.76 -9.68 -13.70
C ASN A 156 -0.27 -10.68 -12.65
N ILE A 157 -0.48 -10.40 -11.36
CA ILE A 157 -0.13 -11.32 -10.27
C ILE A 157 -0.92 -12.62 -10.35
N LEU A 158 -2.23 -12.54 -10.63
CA LEU A 158 -3.12 -13.70 -10.73
C LEU A 158 -2.84 -14.56 -11.97
N LEU A 159 -2.41 -13.95 -13.08
CA LEU A 159 -2.11 -14.63 -14.34
C LEU A 159 -0.66 -15.12 -14.46
N ALA A 160 0.22 -14.72 -13.54
CA ALA A 160 1.63 -15.08 -13.62
C ALA A 160 1.88 -16.56 -13.29
N ASP A 161 2.56 -17.25 -14.21
CA ASP A 161 2.88 -18.67 -14.12
C ASP A 161 3.83 -18.97 -12.94
N PRO A 162 3.48 -19.89 -12.02
CA PRO A 162 4.36 -20.29 -10.93
C PRO A 162 5.69 -20.91 -11.40
N GLU A 163 5.72 -21.62 -12.53
CA GLU A 163 6.96 -22.29 -13.00
C GLU A 163 8.02 -21.28 -13.44
N GLN A 164 7.60 -20.24 -14.17
CA GLN A 164 8.50 -19.16 -14.61
C GLN A 164 9.10 -18.40 -13.44
N LYS A 165 8.33 -18.21 -12.34
CA LYS A 165 8.83 -17.55 -11.13
C LYS A 165 9.94 -18.33 -10.45
N GLU A 166 9.86 -19.66 -10.44
CA GLU A 166 10.90 -20.51 -9.84
C GLU A 166 12.19 -20.48 -10.68
N ILE A 167 12.06 -20.51 -12.01
CA ILE A 167 13.20 -20.42 -12.93
C ILE A 167 13.92 -19.07 -12.76
N LEU A 168 13.18 -17.96 -12.84
CA LEU A 168 13.73 -16.60 -12.66
C LEU A 168 14.46 -16.43 -11.33
N LEU A 169 13.91 -16.99 -10.25
CA LEU A 169 14.50 -16.93 -8.92
C LEU A 169 15.81 -17.72 -8.83
N ARG A 170 15.88 -18.90 -9.46
CA ARG A 170 17.11 -19.71 -9.51
C ARG A 170 18.19 -19.04 -10.37
N GLU A 171 17.80 -18.37 -11.45
CA GLU A 171 18.72 -17.61 -12.30
C GLU A 171 19.26 -16.35 -11.61
N GLN A 172 18.37 -15.56 -11.01
CA GLN A 172 18.73 -14.26 -10.43
C GLN A 172 19.39 -14.39 -9.04
N CYS A 173 19.04 -15.41 -8.25
CA CYS A 173 19.68 -15.63 -6.95
C CYS A 173 19.80 -17.11 -6.54
N PRO A 174 20.74 -17.86 -7.12
CA PRO A 174 20.93 -19.29 -6.84
C PRO A 174 21.39 -19.59 -5.40
N LYS A 175 21.85 -18.58 -4.65
CA LYS A 175 22.34 -18.72 -3.26
C LYS A 175 21.48 -17.99 -2.22
N CYS A 176 20.30 -17.52 -2.59
CA CYS A 176 19.46 -16.85 -1.63
C CYS A 176 18.81 -17.85 -0.68
N ASP A 177 18.98 -17.61 0.61
CA ASP A 177 18.56 -18.51 1.69
C ASP A 177 17.03 -18.62 1.83
N TRP A 178 16.25 -17.76 1.15
CA TRP A 178 14.80 -17.84 1.12
C TRP A 178 14.26 -19.09 0.41
N ILE A 179 14.99 -19.65 -0.55
CA ILE A 179 14.65 -20.86 -1.31
C ILE A 179 14.87 -22.05 -0.39
N GLU A 180 16.07 -22.14 0.18
CA GLU A 180 16.46 -23.21 1.10
C GLU A 180 15.53 -23.25 2.32
N LYS A 181 15.14 -22.08 2.85
CA LYS A 181 14.21 -21.96 3.99
C LYS A 181 12.73 -22.05 3.62
N HIS A 182 12.38 -22.27 2.34
CA HIS A 182 11.00 -22.38 1.86
C HIS A 182 10.13 -21.21 2.34
N ARG A 183 10.67 -19.99 2.25
CA ARG A 183 9.96 -18.77 2.67
C ARG A 183 8.93 -18.34 1.64
N ASN A 184 8.05 -17.45 2.06
CA ASN A 184 7.03 -16.89 1.18
C ASN A 184 7.63 -15.72 0.40
N TYR A 185 8.00 -15.95 -0.87
CA TYR A 185 8.74 -15.00 -1.71
C TYR A 185 8.04 -14.72 -3.05
N ALA A 186 8.44 -13.64 -3.71
CA ALA A 186 8.20 -13.41 -5.13
C ALA A 186 9.35 -12.63 -5.77
N VAL A 187 9.55 -12.84 -7.07
CA VAL A 187 10.52 -12.13 -7.90
C VAL A 187 9.83 -11.69 -9.18
N THR A 188 10.19 -10.50 -9.67
CA THR A 188 9.82 -10.02 -11.01
C THR A 188 11.07 -9.91 -11.87
N SER A 189 10.96 -10.20 -13.17
CA SER A 189 12.05 -9.90 -14.10
C SER A 189 12.32 -8.39 -14.12
N ALA A 190 13.59 -8.00 -14.22
CA ALA A 190 13.96 -6.59 -14.37
C ALA A 190 13.73 -6.07 -15.80
N GLU A 191 13.36 -6.95 -16.73
CA GLU A 191 13.27 -6.67 -18.18
C GLU A 191 11.84 -6.38 -18.69
N ASP A 192 10.84 -6.28 -17.80
CA ASP A 192 9.44 -5.96 -18.15
C ASP A 192 9.01 -4.53 -17.76
#